data_AF-A0A924EUP5-F1
#
_entry.id   AF-A0A924EUP5-F1
#
_cell.length_a   1.000
_cell.length_b   1.000
_cell.length_c   1.000
_cell.angle_alpha   90.00
_cell.angle_beta   90.00
_cell.angle_gamma   90.00
#
_symmetry.space_group_name_H-M   'P 1'
#
loop_
_entity.id
_entity.type
_entity.pdbx_description
1 polymer ?
#
loop_
_entity_poly.entity_id
_entity_poly.type
_entity_poly.pdbx_seq_one_letter_code
_entity_poly.pdbx_strand_id
1 'polypeptide(L)'
;MSGTTDGLGAGKVPDVAEVVLAEVRESPLSVDEVFDAVRHPGAGGIATFVGVVRELDHGQGVEALEYTSHPSAPQVLRELAERLGVAGGVIRLAVVHRIGHLEIGDVAVVVAVSAAHRGAALDVCHELIDAVKSTVPIWKHQIFDDGSDEWVGTP
;
A
#
# COMPACT_ATOMS: atom_id res chain seq x y z
N MET A 1 -30.19 -40.87 -13.93
CA MET A 1 -29.59 -39.62 -14.45
C MET A 1 -29.76 -38.59 -13.34
N SER A 2 -28.84 -38.59 -12.37
CA SER A 2 -27.64 -37.74 -12.32
C SER A 2 -27.94 -36.29 -12.71
N GLY A 3 -27.84 -35.42 -11.71
CA GLY A 3 -28.00 -33.97 -11.80
C GLY A 3 -27.57 -33.37 -10.47
N THR A 4 -26.38 -33.73 -10.00
CA THR A 4 -25.69 -33.03 -8.92
C THR A 4 -25.40 -31.63 -9.43
N THR A 5 -26.10 -30.63 -8.88
CA THR A 5 -25.68 -29.24 -9.02
C THR A 5 -24.40 -29.09 -8.23
N ASP A 6 -23.25 -29.09 -8.92
CA ASP A 6 -21.99 -28.65 -8.36
C ASP A 6 -22.19 -27.21 -7.88
N GLY A 7 -22.25 -27.05 -6.55
CA GLY A 7 -22.14 -25.75 -5.92
C GLY A 7 -20.77 -25.20 -6.30
N LEU A 8 -20.77 -24.14 -7.11
CA LEU A 8 -19.64 -23.21 -7.19
C LEU A 8 -19.36 -22.77 -5.77
N GLY A 9 -18.35 -23.39 -5.15
CA GLY A 9 -17.98 -23.12 -3.77
C GLY A 9 -17.69 -21.65 -3.64
N ALA A 10 -18.50 -20.94 -2.85
CA ALA A 10 -18.10 -19.65 -2.32
C ALA A 10 -16.75 -19.89 -1.63
N GLY A 11 -15.68 -19.43 -2.27
CA GLY A 11 -14.32 -19.66 -1.80
C GLY A 11 -14.25 -19.20 -0.34
N LYS A 12 -13.97 -20.13 0.57
CA LYS A 12 -13.85 -19.83 1.99
C LYS A 12 -12.82 -18.70 2.12
N VAL A 13 -13.23 -17.58 2.72
CA VAL A 13 -12.31 -16.48 3.04
C VAL A 13 -11.23 -17.04 3.96
N PRO A 14 -9.94 -16.84 3.65
CA PRO A 14 -8.88 -17.37 4.48
C PRO A 14 -8.90 -16.69 5.85
N ASP A 15 -8.45 -17.42 6.88
CA ASP A 15 -8.31 -16.86 8.24
C ASP A 15 -7.11 -15.90 8.33
N VAL A 16 -6.18 -15.96 7.36
CA VAL A 16 -5.02 -15.08 7.21
C VAL A 16 -4.89 -14.72 5.74
N ALA A 17 -4.81 -13.42 5.44
CA ALA A 17 -4.59 -12.92 4.09
C ALA A 17 -3.19 -13.26 3.57
N GLU A 18 -3.10 -13.48 2.26
CA GLU A 18 -1.83 -13.66 1.56
C GLU A 18 -1.19 -12.29 1.25
N VAL A 19 0.01 -12.03 1.78
CA VAL A 19 0.81 -10.86 1.39
C VAL A 19 1.54 -11.17 0.09
N VAL A 20 0.96 -10.75 -1.03
CA VAL A 20 1.46 -11.07 -2.38
C VAL A 20 2.58 -10.14 -2.84
N LEU A 21 2.67 -8.93 -2.26
CA LEU A 21 3.67 -7.93 -2.62
C LEU A 21 3.93 -6.98 -1.44
N ALA A 22 5.18 -6.84 -1.01
CA ALA A 22 5.59 -5.94 0.07
C ALA A 22 7.04 -5.49 -0.19
N GLU A 23 7.20 -4.32 -0.82
CA GLU A 23 8.49 -3.88 -1.37
C GLU A 23 8.75 -2.37 -1.20
N VAL A 24 10.04 -2.02 -1.12
CA VAL A 24 10.54 -0.66 -1.24
C VAL A 24 11.38 -0.61 -2.52
N ARG A 25 11.13 0.36 -3.41
CA ARG A 25 11.74 0.43 -4.75
C ARG A 25 12.22 1.83 -5.07
N GLU A 26 13.21 1.97 -5.95
CA GLU A 26 13.60 3.28 -6.51
C GLU A 26 12.83 3.62 -7.80
N SER A 27 12.33 2.59 -8.50
CA SER A 27 11.62 2.73 -9.77
C SER A 27 10.19 3.29 -9.59
N PRO A 28 9.64 3.98 -10.60
CA PRO A 28 8.23 4.37 -10.63
C PRO A 28 7.28 3.21 -10.34
N LEU A 29 6.18 3.49 -9.63
CA LEU A 29 5.19 2.50 -9.24
C LEU A 29 4.05 2.42 -10.24
N SER A 30 3.53 1.22 -10.48
CA SER A 30 2.32 0.99 -11.27
C SER A 30 1.13 0.67 -10.37
N VAL A 31 0.06 1.46 -10.46
CA VAL A 31 -1.19 1.15 -9.75
C VAL A 31 -1.77 -0.18 -10.25
N ASP A 32 -1.68 -0.43 -11.55
CA ASP A 32 -2.21 -1.65 -12.17
C ASP A 32 -1.46 -2.90 -11.69
N GLU A 33 -0.13 -2.84 -11.53
CA GLU A 33 0.68 -3.95 -10.99
C GLU A 33 0.19 -4.37 -9.59
N VAL A 34 0.03 -3.38 -8.71
CA VAL A 34 -0.35 -3.60 -7.31
C VAL A 34 -1.82 -4.02 -7.20
N PHE A 35 -2.70 -3.45 -8.04
CA PHE A 35 -4.09 -3.84 -8.14
C PHE A 35 -4.24 -5.29 -8.65
N ASP A 36 -3.55 -5.65 -9.73
CA ASP A 36 -3.63 -6.99 -10.31
C ASP A 36 -3.05 -8.06 -9.38
N ALA A 37 -2.00 -7.75 -8.62
CA ALA A 37 -1.41 -8.67 -7.64
C ALA A 37 -2.44 -9.17 -6.62
N VAL A 38 -3.36 -8.31 -6.16
CA VAL A 38 -4.35 -8.68 -5.13
C VAL A 38 -5.63 -9.28 -5.69
N ARG A 39 -5.81 -9.33 -7.01
CA ARG A 39 -7.01 -9.94 -7.61
C ARG A 39 -7.11 -11.40 -7.20
N HIS A 40 -8.34 -11.80 -6.89
CA HIS A 40 -8.64 -13.17 -6.49
C HIS A 40 -10.10 -13.53 -6.81
N PRO A 41 -10.41 -14.76 -7.26
CA PRO A 41 -11.78 -15.17 -7.57
C PRO A 41 -12.76 -15.08 -6.39
N GLY A 42 -12.26 -15.15 -5.16
CA GLY A 42 -13.05 -14.99 -3.94
C GLY A 42 -13.26 -13.55 -3.49
N ALA A 43 -12.65 -12.57 -4.15
CA ALA A 43 -12.78 -11.16 -3.77
C ALA A 43 -14.06 -10.55 -4.35
N GLY A 44 -14.88 -9.96 -3.47
CA GLY A 44 -16.04 -9.15 -3.85
C GLY A 44 -15.75 -7.65 -3.84
N GLY A 45 -14.57 -7.23 -3.38
CA GLY A 45 -14.10 -5.86 -3.44
C GLY A 45 -12.59 -5.75 -3.32
N ILE A 46 -12.03 -4.72 -3.95
CA ILE A 46 -10.63 -4.32 -3.82
C ILE A 46 -10.64 -2.83 -3.44
N ALA A 47 -9.88 -2.48 -2.42
CA ALA A 47 -9.59 -1.09 -2.07
C ALA A 47 -8.14 -0.80 -2.42
N THR A 48 -7.90 0.37 -3.01
CA THR A 48 -6.55 0.82 -3.38
C THR A 48 -6.36 2.25 -2.89
N PHE A 49 -5.25 2.47 -2.19
CA PHE A 49 -4.77 3.80 -1.83
C PHE A 49 -3.54 4.13 -2.69
N VAL A 50 -3.47 5.35 -3.20
CA VAL A 50 -2.34 5.87 -3.97
C VAL A 50 -1.88 7.18 -3.34
N GLY A 51 -0.67 7.20 -2.81
CA GLY A 51 -0.01 8.41 -2.32
C GLY A 51 0.73 9.10 -3.46
N VAL A 52 0.35 10.35 -3.74
CA VAL A 52 0.90 11.16 -4.84
C VAL A 52 1.56 12.41 -4.27
N VAL A 53 2.69 12.82 -4.84
CA VAL A 53 3.38 14.06 -4.47
C VAL A 53 2.51 15.27 -4.86
N ARG A 54 2.28 16.17 -3.90
CA ARG A 54 1.48 17.38 -4.09
C ARG A 54 2.40 18.58 -4.32
N GLU A 55 1.91 19.55 -5.08
CA GLU A 55 2.57 20.85 -5.32
C GLU A 55 2.66 21.72 -4.05
N LEU A 56 1.70 21.58 -3.12
CA LEU A 56 1.65 22.39 -1.90
C LEU A 56 1.69 21.49 -0.66
N ASP A 57 2.59 21.81 0.28
CA ASP A 57 2.58 21.29 1.63
C ASP A 57 2.49 22.43 2.65
N HIS A 58 1.50 22.39 3.54
CA HIS A 58 1.23 23.46 4.52
C HIS A 58 1.18 24.90 3.96
N GLY A 59 0.85 25.06 2.67
CA GLY A 59 0.79 26.35 1.99
C GLY A 59 2.11 26.82 1.38
N GLN A 60 3.17 26.01 1.45
CA GLN A 60 4.46 26.23 0.80
C GLN A 60 4.56 25.41 -0.49
N GLY A 61 5.14 25.99 -1.53
CA GLY A 61 5.41 25.33 -2.81
C GLY A 61 6.54 24.30 -2.67
N VAL A 62 6.26 23.07 -3.09
CA VAL A 62 7.21 21.94 -3.07
C VAL A 62 7.74 21.73 -4.48
N GLU A 63 9.05 21.81 -4.65
CA GLU A 63 9.71 21.53 -5.93
C GLU A 63 9.79 20.02 -6.18
N ALA A 64 10.25 19.28 -5.16
CA ALA A 64 10.43 17.83 -5.23
C ALA A 64 10.47 17.20 -3.84
N LEU A 65 10.34 15.87 -3.80
CA LEU A 65 10.58 15.05 -2.62
C LEU A 65 11.75 14.10 -2.85
N GLU A 66 12.57 13.92 -1.83
CA GLU A 66 13.55 12.84 -1.77
C GLU A 66 13.21 11.89 -0.62
N TYR A 67 12.97 10.63 -0.95
CA TYR A 67 12.67 9.59 0.03
C TYR A 67 13.89 8.72 0.29
N THR A 68 14.21 8.50 1.56
CA THR A 68 15.25 7.56 1.99
C THR A 68 14.67 6.52 2.94
N SER A 69 15.30 5.35 3.04
CA SER A 69 14.82 4.28 3.90
C SER A 69 15.93 3.58 4.66
N HIS A 70 15.65 3.14 5.87
CA HIS A 70 16.54 2.24 6.59
C HIS A 70 16.60 0.87 5.88
N PRO A 71 17.74 0.14 5.93
CA PRO A 71 17.84 -1.20 5.34
C PRO A 71 16.81 -2.22 5.84
N SER A 72 16.22 -2.01 7.02
CA SER A 72 15.15 -2.85 7.56
C SER A 72 13.76 -2.50 7.02
N ALA A 73 13.57 -1.39 6.31
CA ALA A 73 12.25 -0.94 5.86
C ALA A 73 11.48 -2.02 5.07
N PRO A 74 12.08 -2.77 4.12
CA PRO A 74 11.36 -3.85 3.42
C PRO A 74 10.89 -4.97 4.34
N GLN A 75 11.66 -5.28 5.39
CA GLN A 75 11.29 -6.29 6.38
C GLN A 75 10.13 -5.79 7.25
N VAL A 76 10.25 -4.58 7.82
CA VAL A 76 9.22 -3.96 8.66
C VAL A 76 7.90 -3.81 7.89
N LEU A 77 7.97 -3.41 6.62
CA LEU A 77 6.81 -3.29 5.73
C LEU A 77 6.07 -4.63 5.55
N ARG A 78 6.83 -5.71 5.34
CA ARG A 78 6.26 -7.06 5.19
C ARG A 78 5.65 -7.58 6.48
N GLU A 79 6.36 -7.45 7.60
CA GLU A 79 5.85 -7.85 8.93
C GLU A 79 4.57 -7.09 9.29
N LEU A 80 4.50 -5.80 8.94
CA LEU A 80 3.30 -4.99 9.11
C LEU A 80 2.13 -5.53 8.27
N ALA A 81 2.35 -5.79 6.98
CA ALA A 81 1.32 -6.32 6.10
C ALA A 81 0.82 -7.70 6.57
N GLU A 82 1.72 -8.58 6.99
CA GLU A 82 1.38 -9.90 7.53
C GLU A 82 0.54 -9.79 8.80
N ARG A 83 0.91 -8.89 9.72
CA ARG A 83 0.16 -8.65 10.96
C ARG A 83 -1.25 -8.16 10.69
N LEU A 84 -1.44 -7.23 9.76
CA LEU A 84 -2.76 -6.73 9.38
C LEU A 84 -3.56 -7.73 8.54
N GLY A 85 -2.89 -8.68 7.89
CA GLY A 85 -3.51 -9.79 7.16
C GLY A 85 -4.25 -10.80 8.04
N VAL A 86 -4.03 -10.79 9.36
CA VAL A 86 -4.78 -11.63 10.31
C VAL A 86 -6.20 -11.10 10.57
N ALA A 87 -6.51 -9.88 10.11
CA ALA A 87 -7.87 -9.34 10.18
C ALA A 87 -8.82 -10.15 9.28
N GLY A 88 -9.77 -10.86 9.90
CA GLY A 88 -10.71 -11.71 9.19
C GLY A 88 -11.51 -10.95 8.12
N GLY A 89 -11.63 -11.55 6.93
CA GLY A 89 -12.35 -10.94 5.80
C GLY A 89 -11.46 -10.56 4.61
N VAL A 90 -10.15 -10.40 4.84
CA VAL A 90 -9.16 -10.06 3.81
C VAL A 90 -8.62 -11.32 3.14
N ILE A 91 -8.31 -11.21 1.84
CA ILE A 91 -7.84 -12.30 1.00
C ILE A 91 -6.39 -12.07 0.59
N ARG A 92 -6.08 -10.90 0.01
CA ARG A 92 -4.72 -10.53 -0.41
C ARG A 92 -4.38 -9.09 -0.05
N LEU A 93 -3.10 -8.87 0.24
CA LEU A 93 -2.52 -7.57 0.54
C LEU A 93 -1.31 -7.31 -0.35
N ALA A 94 -1.22 -6.08 -0.84
CA ALA A 94 -0.06 -5.57 -1.54
C ALA A 94 0.28 -4.16 -1.07
N VAL A 95 1.56 -3.89 -0.85
CA VAL A 95 2.08 -2.54 -0.57
C VAL A 95 3.45 -2.35 -1.21
N VAL A 96 3.60 -1.24 -1.93
CA VAL A 96 4.89 -0.84 -2.49
C VAL A 96 5.13 0.64 -2.21
N HIS A 97 6.31 0.97 -1.70
CA HIS A 97 6.73 2.35 -1.47
C HIS A 97 7.93 2.70 -2.35
N ARG A 98 7.90 3.87 -2.98
CA ARG A 98 9.01 4.40 -3.77
C ARG A 98 9.95 5.22 -2.89
N ILE A 99 11.24 5.05 -3.09
CA ILE A 99 12.32 5.86 -2.52
C ILE A 99 13.11 6.53 -3.65
N GLY A 100 14.04 7.42 -3.28
CA GLY A 100 14.78 8.27 -4.21
C GLY A 100 14.03 9.58 -4.50
N HIS A 101 14.39 10.20 -5.62
CA HIS A 101 13.82 11.47 -6.07
C HIS A 101 12.45 11.29 -6.75
N LEU A 102 11.48 12.11 -6.34
CA LEU A 102 10.12 12.15 -6.88
C LEU A 102 9.72 13.58 -7.23
N GLU A 103 9.15 13.74 -8.41
CA GLU A 103 8.58 15.01 -8.87
C GLU A 103 7.12 15.17 -8.42
N ILE A 104 6.58 16.38 -8.50
CA ILE A 104 5.15 16.63 -8.30
C ILE A 104 4.32 15.71 -9.22
N GLY A 105 3.31 15.05 -8.64
CA GLY A 105 2.47 14.10 -9.37
C GLY A 105 3.00 12.67 -9.41
N ASP A 106 4.24 12.41 -8.99
CA ASP A 106 4.76 11.05 -8.87
C ASP A 106 4.03 10.25 -7.79
N VAL A 107 3.93 8.94 -8.02
CA VAL A 107 3.38 7.99 -7.05
C VAL A 107 4.46 7.56 -6.06
N ALA A 108 4.27 7.92 -4.79
CA ALA A 108 5.17 7.59 -3.69
C ALA A 108 4.84 6.24 -3.04
N VAL A 109 3.56 5.87 -2.98
CA VAL A 109 3.13 4.61 -2.36
C VAL A 109 1.85 4.10 -2.99
N VAL A 110 1.74 2.79 -3.17
CA VAL A 110 0.49 2.12 -3.55
C VAL A 110 0.21 1.02 -2.55
N VAL A 111 -1.01 1.00 -2.02
CA VAL A 111 -1.54 -0.08 -1.18
C VAL A 111 -2.76 -0.65 -1.87
N ALA A 112 -2.88 -1.96 -1.96
CA ALA A 112 -4.10 -2.63 -2.42
C ALA A 112 -4.49 -3.79 -1.49
N VAL A 113 -5.79 -3.92 -1.25
CA VAL A 113 -6.36 -4.93 -0.36
C VAL A 113 -7.57 -5.54 -1.02
N SER A 114 -7.60 -6.87 -1.18
CA SER A 114 -8.78 -7.58 -1.66
C SER A 114 -9.47 -8.33 -0.53
N ALA A 115 -10.80 -8.30 -0.54
CA ALA A 115 -11.65 -8.92 0.47
C ALA A 115 -12.93 -9.47 -0.15
N ALA A 116 -13.61 -10.38 0.56
CA ALA A 116 -14.92 -10.87 0.12
C ALA A 116 -15.99 -9.75 0.09
N HIS A 117 -15.84 -8.74 0.96
CA HIS A 117 -16.75 -7.61 1.05
C HIS A 117 -15.99 -6.29 1.19
N ARG A 118 -16.58 -5.21 0.63
CA ARG A 118 -15.97 -3.87 0.58
C ARG A 118 -15.52 -3.31 1.93
N GLY A 119 -16.22 -3.64 3.03
CA GLY A 119 -15.91 -3.11 4.36
C GLY A 119 -14.48 -3.48 4.79
N ALA A 120 -14.18 -4.77 4.83
CA ALA A 120 -12.85 -5.24 5.22
C ALA A 120 -11.73 -4.74 4.29
N ALA A 121 -12.00 -4.62 2.98
CA ALA A 121 -11.03 -4.05 2.05
C ALA A 121 -10.70 -2.60 2.37
N LEU A 122 -11.72 -1.75 2.59
CA LEU A 122 -11.54 -0.33 2.89
C LEU A 122 -10.86 -0.13 4.25
N ASP A 123 -11.35 -0.84 5.27
CA ASP A 123 -10.85 -0.71 6.64
C ASP A 123 -9.37 -1.09 6.73
N VAL A 124 -8.99 -2.25 6.18
CA VAL A 124 -7.59 -2.72 6.22
C VAL A 124 -6.69 -1.93 5.27
N CYS A 125 -7.19 -1.44 4.13
CA CYS A 125 -6.40 -0.56 3.27
C CYS A 125 -6.04 0.75 3.98
N HIS A 126 -7.00 1.33 4.72
CA HIS A 126 -6.79 2.52 5.53
C HIS A 126 -5.81 2.25 6.69
N GLU A 127 -6.04 1.18 7.46
CA GLU A 127 -5.15 0.81 8.56
C GLU A 127 -3.71 0.54 8.10
N LEU A 128 -3.54 -0.14 6.96
CA LEU A 128 -2.22 -0.43 6.41
C LEU A 128 -1.46 0.83 6.02
N ILE A 129 -2.08 1.79 5.33
CA ILE A 129 -1.36 3.03 4.97
C ILE A 129 -1.00 3.87 6.20
N ASP A 130 -1.90 3.96 7.19
CA ASP A 130 -1.63 4.69 8.44
C ASP A 130 -0.48 4.04 9.22
N ALA A 131 -0.46 2.71 9.28
CA ALA A 131 0.62 1.98 9.92
C ALA A 131 1.94 2.11 9.14
N VAL A 132 1.92 2.07 7.80
CA VAL A 132 3.13 2.29 6.98
C VAL A 132 3.75 3.63 7.30
N LYS A 133 2.93 4.70 7.34
CA LYS A 133 3.38 6.07 7.62
C LYS A 133 3.91 6.28 9.04
N SER A 134 3.52 5.43 10.00
CA SER A 134 3.87 5.60 11.41
C SER A 134 4.94 4.63 11.90
N THR A 135 5.18 3.51 11.20
CA THR A 135 6.11 2.47 11.67
C THR A 135 7.21 2.07 10.70
N VAL A 136 7.05 2.30 9.39
CA VAL A 136 8.07 1.89 8.43
C VAL A 136 9.15 3.00 8.37
N PRO A 137 10.43 2.67 8.59
CA PRO A 137 11.51 3.67 8.69
C PRO A 137 11.89 4.21 7.30
N ILE A 138 11.02 5.07 6.79
CA ILE A 138 11.15 5.83 5.54
C ILE A 138 11.01 7.31 5.87
N TRP A 139 11.95 8.11 5.41
CA TRP A 139 12.00 9.55 5.64
C TRP A 139 11.79 10.30 4.34
N LYS A 140 11.01 11.38 4.43
CA LYS A 140 10.71 12.31 3.34
C LYS A 140 11.53 13.57 3.57
N HIS A 141 12.40 13.91 2.64
CA HIS A 141 13.03 15.21 2.53
C HIS A 141 12.27 16.06 1.52
N GLN A 142 11.79 17.22 1.95
CA GLN A 142 11.04 18.17 1.12
C GLN A 142 11.97 19.27 0.67
N ILE A 143 11.97 19.57 -0.62
CA ILE A 143 12.69 20.70 -1.21
C ILE A 143 11.63 21.71 -1.65
N PHE A 144 11.73 22.95 -1.14
CA PHE A 144 10.76 24.01 -1.42
C PHE A 144 11.28 24.99 -2.49
N ASP A 145 10.36 25.64 -3.19
CA ASP A 145 10.67 26.56 -4.30
C ASP A 145 11.51 27.79 -3.89
N ASP A 146 11.53 28.13 -2.60
CA ASP A 146 12.33 29.21 -2.05
C ASP A 146 13.78 28.81 -1.71
N GLY A 147 14.14 27.56 -1.99
CA GLY A 147 15.45 26.97 -1.72
C GLY A 147 15.64 26.46 -0.29
N SER A 148 14.60 26.49 0.55
CA SER A 148 14.61 25.84 1.87
C SER A 148 14.27 24.35 1.76
N ASP A 149 14.58 23.60 2.82
CA ASP A 149 14.32 22.16 2.88
C ASP A 149 13.90 21.67 4.28
N GLU A 150 13.13 20.59 4.34
CA GLU A 150 12.62 20.00 5.59
C GLU A 150 12.65 18.47 5.55
N TRP A 151 13.13 17.84 6.63
CA TRP A 151 13.02 16.40 6.83
C TRP A 151 11.79 16.05 7.68
N VAL A 152 10.94 15.19 7.14
CA VAL A 152 9.71 14.68 7.77
C VAL A 152 9.76 13.15 7.81
N GLY A 153 9.50 12.57 8.97
CA GLY A 153 9.39 11.12 9.14
C GLY A 153 9.53 10.72 10.61
N THR A 154 9.08 9.52 10.95
CA THR A 154 9.22 8.96 12.30
C THR A 154 10.40 7.98 12.36
N PRO A 155 11.06 7.81 13.52
CA PRO A 155 12.09 6.79 13.75
C PRO A 155 11.58 5.36 13.56
#